data_AF-A0A8J6XFD2-F1
#
_entry.id   AF-A0A8J6XFD2-F1
#
_cell.length_a   1.000
_cell.length_b   1.000
_cell.length_c   1.000
_cell.angle_alpha   90.00
_cell.angle_beta   90.00
_cell.angle_gamma   90.00
#
_symmetry.space_group_name_H-M   'P 1'
#
loop_
_entity.id
_entity.type
_entity.pdbx_description
1 polymer ?
#
loop_
_entity_poly.entity_id
_entity_poly.type
_entity_poly.pdbx_seq_one_letter_code
_entity_poly.pdbx_strand_id
1 'polypeptide(L)' 'MLVLSEFKTSRLYQSILKKTKLEVVPILLETGLSIQKIAERLELDVEEVRKVARGQ' A
#
# COMPACT_ATOMS: atom_id res chain seq x y z
N MET A 1 24.94 7.32 -12.94
CA MET A 1 23.84 8.14 -12.37
C MET A 1 22.58 7.29 -12.41
N LEU A 2 21.83 7.18 -11.32
CA LEU A 2 20.63 6.33 -11.27
C LEU A 2 19.47 7.06 -11.94
N VAL A 3 18.92 6.51 -13.00
CA VAL A 3 17.79 7.10 -13.73
C VAL A 3 16.51 6.79 -12.96
N LEU A 4 15.86 7.84 -12.44
CA LEU A 4 14.71 7.69 -11.54
C LEU A 4 13.52 6.97 -12.17
N SER A 5 13.26 7.18 -13.47
CA SER A 5 12.19 6.50 -14.18
C SER A 5 12.43 4.99 -14.28
N GLU A 6 13.66 4.59 -14.64
CA GLU A 6 14.07 3.18 -14.70
C GLU A 6 14.08 2.52 -13.32
N PHE A 7 14.45 3.26 -12.28
CA PHE A 7 14.38 2.73 -10.92
C PHE A 7 12.94 2.51 -10.46
N LYS A 8 12.01 3.41 -10.79
CA LYS A 8 10.60 3.26 -10.44
C LYS A 8 9.94 2.05 -11.12
N THR A 9 10.43 1.61 -12.28
CA THR A 9 9.93 0.39 -12.92
C THR A 9 10.57 -0.89 -12.38
N SER A 10 11.63 -0.78 -11.56
CA SER A 10 12.28 -1.94 -10.95
C SER A 10 11.35 -2.70 -10.00
N ARG A 11 11.50 -4.03 -9.96
CA ARG A 11 10.75 -4.90 -9.03
C ARG A 11 10.99 -4.52 -7.58
N LEU A 12 12.21 -4.07 -7.24
CA LEU A 12 12.57 -3.64 -5.90
C LEU A 12 11.75 -2.42 -5.48
N TYR A 13 11.69 -1.39 -6.32
CA TYR A 13 10.91 -0.19 -6.03
C TYR A 13 9.43 -0.52 -5.88
N GLN A 14 8.85 -1.30 -6.80
CA GLN A 14 7.44 -1.68 -6.75
C GLN A 14 7.09 -2.48 -5.48
N SER A 15 7.99 -3.37 -5.05
CA SER A 15 7.83 -4.13 -3.80
C SER A 15 7.87 -3.23 -2.56
N ILE A 16 8.81 -2.28 -2.51
CA ILE A 16 8.91 -1.30 -1.43
C ILE A 16 7.65 -0.42 -1.41
N LEU A 17 7.25 0.13 -2.55
CA LEU A 17 6.06 0.96 -2.66
C LEU A 17 4.81 0.24 -2.15
N LYS A 18 4.61 -1.02 -2.55
CA LYS A 18 3.51 -1.85 -2.06
C LYS A 18 3.57 -2.04 -0.53
N LYS A 19 4.75 -2.37 0.01
CA LYS A 19 4.93 -2.56 1.45
C LYS A 19 4.61 -1.27 2.22
N THR A 20 5.11 -0.12 1.77
CA THR A 20 4.84 1.17 2.40
C THR A 20 3.37 1.55 2.34
N LYS A 21 2.67 1.29 1.21
CA LYS A 21 1.22 1.49 1.12
C LYS A 21 0.45 0.63 2.14
N LEU A 22 0.89 -0.62 2.38
CA LEU A 22 0.28 -1.50 3.40
C LEU A 22 0.60 -1.04 4.84
N GLU A 23 1.79 -0.51 5.10
CA GLU A 23 2.20 0.00 6.41
C GLU A 23 1.38 1.22 6.87
N VAL A 24 0.82 2.00 5.95
CA VAL A 24 -0.06 3.14 6.28
C VAL A 24 -1.54 2.77 6.38
N VAL A 25 -1.93 1.53 6.09
CA VAL A 25 -3.33 1.08 6.24
C VAL A 25 -3.87 1.29 7.66
N PRO A 26 -3.14 0.95 8.74
CA PRO A 26 -3.60 1.17 10.13
C PRO A 26 -4.06 2.59 10.43
N ILE A 27 -3.21 3.57 10.14
CA ILE A 27 -3.53 4.98 10.43
C ILE A 27 -4.70 5.50 9.59
N LEU A 28 -4.88 4.99 8.36
CA LEU A 28 -6.05 5.34 7.54
C LEU A 28 -7.35 4.75 8.09
N LEU A 29 -7.30 3.53 8.64
CA LEU A 29 -8.44 2.93 9.34
C LEU A 29 -8.79 3.75 10.59
N GLU A 30 -7.79 4.18 11.37
CA GLU A 30 -7.98 5.04 12.56
C GLU A 30 -8.65 6.37 12.22
N THR A 31 -8.38 6.93 11.04
CA THR A 31 -9.07 8.14 10.54
C THR A 31 -10.49 7.89 10.02
N GLY A 32 -10.99 6.65 10.09
CA GLY A 32 -12.36 6.29 9.74
C GLY A 32 -12.58 5.90 8.27
N LEU A 33 -11.53 5.70 7.48
CA LEU A 33 -11.68 5.18 6.12
C LEU A 33 -12.06 3.69 6.15
N SER A 34 -12.92 3.27 5.22
CA SER A 34 -13.26 1.85 5.06
C SER A 34 -12.16 1.08 4.33
N ILE A 35 -12.08 -0.24 4.57
CA ILE A 35 -11.17 -1.16 3.86
C ILE A 35 -11.29 -1.02 2.34
N GLN A 36 -12.52 -0.95 1.81
CA GLN A 36 -12.76 -0.79 0.39
C GLN A 36 -12.20 0.53 -0.13
N LYS A 37 -12.38 1.63 0.62
CA LYS A 37 -11.90 2.94 0.19
C LYS A 37 -10.38 3.02 0.23
N ILE A 38 -9.75 2.39 1.22
CA ILE A 38 -8.29 2.31 1.32
C ILE A 38 -7.71 1.49 0.16
N ALA A 39 -8.28 0.32 -0.15
CA ALA A 39 -7.85 -0.51 -1.26
C ALA A 39 -7.95 0.23 -2.61
N GLU A 40 -9.07 0.93 -2.85
CA GLU A 40 -9.26 1.76 -4.03
C GLU A 40 -8.22 2.89 -4.12
N ARG A 41 -8.07 3.69 -3.05
CA ARG A 41 -7.21 4.89 -3.06
C ARG A 41 -5.72 4.57 -3.09
N LEU A 42 -5.31 3.44 -2.52
CA LEU A 42 -3.92 3.00 -2.53
C LEU A 42 -3.61 2.04 -3.67
N GLU A 43 -4.59 1.69 -4.51
CA GLU A 43 -4.44 0.72 -5.60
C GLU A 43 -3.87 -0.61 -5.08
N LEU A 44 -4.47 -1.12 -4.01
CA LEU A 44 -4.13 -2.38 -3.37
C LEU A 44 -5.24 -3.40 -3.57
N ASP A 45 -4.90 -4.68 -3.45
CA ASP A 45 -5.91 -5.73 -3.33
C ASP A 45 -6.66 -5.57 -2.00
N VAL A 46 -7.98 -5.60 -2.06
CA VAL A 46 -8.86 -5.50 -0.89
C VAL A 46 -8.59 -6.61 0.14
N GLU A 47 -8.20 -7.81 -0.30
CA GLU A 47 -7.85 -8.91 0.60
C GLU A 47 -6.55 -8.65 1.35
N GLU A 48 -5.58 -7.97 0.73
CA GLU A 48 -4.33 -7.59 1.38
C GLU A 48 -4.58 -6.51 2.45
N VAL A 49 -5.38 -5.50 2.13
CA VAL A 49 -5.81 -4.49 3.11
C VAL A 49 -6.58 -5.14 4.27
N ARG A 50 -7.49 -6.08 3.96
CA ARG A 50 -8.25 -6.84 4.98
C ARG A 50 -7.34 -7.72 5.84
N LYS A 51 -6.27 -8.27 5.29
CA LYS A 51 -5.29 -9.05 6.06
C LYS A 51 -4.55 -8.16 7.06
N VAL A 52 -4.11 -6.97 6.65
CA VAL A 52 -3.47 -6.00 7.55
C VAL A 52 -4.44 -5.54 8.63
N ALA A 53 -5.68 -5.21 8.27
CA ALA A 53 -6.71 -4.78 9.21
C ALA A 53 -7.05 -5.85 10.27
N ARG A 54 -7.01 -7.14 9.91
CA ARG A 54 -7.24 -8.27 10.83
C ARG A 54 -6.04 -8.67 11.68
N GLY A 55 -4.84 -8.21 11.31
CA GLY A 55 -3.60 -8.46 12.04
C GLY A 55 -3.28 -7.40 13.10
N GLN A 56 -4.21 -6.45 13.30
CA GLN A 56 -4.27 -5.59 14.48
C GLN A 56 -4.93 -6.33 15.64
#